data_AF-A0A377CVT5-F1
#
_entry.id   AF-A0A377CVT5-F1
#
_cell.length_a   1.000
_cell.length_b   1.000
_cell.length_c   1.000
_cell.angle_alpha   90.00
_cell.angle_beta   90.00
_cell.angle_gamma   90.00
#
_symmetry.space_group_name_H-M   'P 1'
#
loop_
_entity.id
_entity.type
_entity.pdbx_description
1 polymer ?
#
loop_
_entity_poly.entity_id
_entity_poly.type
_entity_poly.pdbx_seq_one_letter_code
_entity_poly.pdbx_strand_id
1 'polypeptide(L)'
;MRLLLGLGGSAAFPRPLTVEELLVVTFTEAATAELRVVSVAISTSCASPVCVKPPTIHCNERLLEEIDDKAQAAQWLLLAERQMDEAAVFTIHGFCQRMLNLNAFESGMLFEQQLIEDESLLRYQACADFWRRHCYPAARVK
;
A
#
# COMPACT_ATOMS: atom_id res chain seq x y z
N MET A 1 13.62 -5.00 -3.06
CA MET A 1 14.80 -5.41 -3.85
C MET A 1 14.74 -6.82 -4.39
N ARG A 2 14.62 -7.88 -3.57
CA ARG A 2 14.60 -9.26 -4.07
C ARG A 2 13.60 -9.51 -5.20
N LEU A 3 12.37 -9.05 -5.02
CA LEU A 3 11.30 -9.18 -6.01
C LEU A 3 11.54 -8.34 -7.28
N LEU A 4 12.21 -7.18 -7.15
CA LEU A 4 12.54 -6.32 -8.31
C LEU A 4 13.67 -6.91 -9.15
N LEU A 5 14.64 -7.56 -8.49
CA LEU A 5 15.85 -8.10 -9.13
C LEU A 5 15.75 -9.60 -9.42
N GLY A 6 14.64 -10.27 -9.06
CA GLY A 6 14.47 -11.72 -9.23
C GLY A 6 15.40 -12.58 -8.35
N LEU A 7 15.85 -12.05 -7.21
CA LEU A 7 16.83 -12.71 -6.33
C LEU A 7 16.14 -13.62 -5.31
N GLY A 8 16.78 -14.75 -4.97
CA GLY A 8 16.26 -15.71 -3.99
C GLY A 8 16.43 -17.20 -4.36
N GLY A 9 17.12 -17.53 -5.45
CA GLY A 9 17.37 -18.90 -5.86
C GLY A 9 16.09 -19.71 -6.04
N SER A 10 15.96 -20.83 -5.32
CA SER A 10 14.78 -21.71 -5.38
C SER A 10 13.50 -21.09 -4.79
N ALA A 11 13.61 -20.05 -3.97
CA ALA A 11 12.48 -19.29 -3.42
C ALA A 11 12.23 -17.97 -4.17
N ALA A 12 12.93 -17.73 -5.27
CA ALA A 12 12.74 -16.53 -6.08
C ALA A 12 11.35 -16.52 -6.72
N PHE A 13 10.81 -15.31 -6.91
CA PHE A 13 9.64 -15.14 -7.75
C PHE A 13 10.00 -15.53 -9.19
N PRO A 14 9.10 -16.18 -9.97
CA PRO A 14 9.42 -16.71 -11.30
C PRO A 14 9.95 -15.67 -12.30
N ARG A 15 9.72 -14.38 -12.05
CA ARG A 15 10.19 -13.25 -12.85
C ARG A 15 10.49 -12.04 -11.96
N PRO A 16 11.30 -11.06 -12.41
CA PRO A 16 11.34 -9.77 -11.75
C PRO A 16 9.96 -9.08 -11.82
N LEU A 17 9.60 -8.41 -10.74
CA LEU A 17 8.37 -7.61 -10.62
C LEU A 17 8.70 -6.12 -10.75
N THR A 18 7.77 -5.34 -11.29
CA THR A 18 7.85 -3.87 -11.25
C THR A 18 7.32 -3.32 -9.93
N VAL A 19 7.56 -2.04 -9.67
CA VAL A 19 7.11 -1.37 -8.44
C VAL A 19 5.58 -1.32 -8.35
N GLU A 20 4.89 -1.22 -9.48
CA GLU A 20 3.42 -1.24 -9.56
C GLU A 20 2.83 -2.62 -9.20
N GLU A 21 3.58 -3.70 -9.45
CA GLU A 21 3.15 -5.07 -9.18
C GLU A 21 3.33 -5.47 -7.70
N LEU A 22 3.97 -4.60 -6.91
CA LEU A 22 4.22 -4.81 -5.48
C LEU A 22 3.18 -4.10 -4.63
N LEU A 23 2.12 -4.82 -4.29
CA LEU A 23 1.09 -4.32 -3.39
C LEU A 23 1.58 -4.27 -1.94
N VAL A 24 1.57 -3.08 -1.35
CA VAL A 24 1.84 -2.85 0.07
C VAL A 24 0.65 -2.11 0.69
N VAL A 25 0.13 -2.64 1.79
CA VAL A 25 -1.04 -2.07 2.46
C VAL A 25 -0.71 -1.77 3.93
N THR A 26 -1.03 -0.56 4.40
CA THR A 26 -0.79 -0.13 5.78
C THR A 26 -2.04 0.45 6.44
N PHE A 27 -1.99 0.66 7.76
CA PHE A 27 -3.12 1.23 8.49
C PHE A 27 -3.20 2.76 8.37
N THR A 28 -2.06 3.45 8.29
CA THR A 28 -2.01 4.92 8.37
C THR A 28 -1.44 5.54 7.10
N GLU A 29 -1.96 6.70 6.75
CA GLU A 29 -1.42 7.53 5.67
C GLU A 29 0.06 7.90 5.93
N ALA A 30 0.41 8.20 7.18
CA ALA A 30 1.80 8.43 7.58
C ALA A 30 2.72 7.25 7.25
N ALA A 31 2.28 6.01 7.53
CA ALA A 31 3.06 4.82 7.20
C ALA A 31 3.20 4.62 5.68
N THR A 32 2.19 4.98 4.88
CA THR A 32 2.35 4.94 3.41
C THR A 32 3.42 5.92 2.92
N ALA A 33 3.45 7.13 3.47
CA ALA A 33 4.45 8.14 3.14
C ALA A 33 5.86 7.71 3.56
N GLU A 34 6.00 7.20 4.79
CA GLU A 34 7.28 6.67 5.28
C GLU A 34 7.80 5.52 4.41
N LEU A 35 6.94 4.57 4.05
CA LEU A 35 7.35 3.43 3.22
C LEU A 35 7.80 3.84 1.82
N ARG A 36 7.16 4.85 1.22
CA ARG A 36 7.59 5.43 -0.07
C ARG A 36 8.98 6.04 0.07
N VAL A 37 9.22 6.85 1.10
CA VAL A 37 10.51 7.50 1.36
C VAL A 37 11.62 6.46 1.65
N VAL A 38 11.34 5.46 2.48
CA VAL A 38 12.31 4.40 2.81
C VAL A 38 12.67 3.57 1.58
N SER A 39 11.70 3.26 0.72
CA SER A 39 11.93 2.47 -0.50
C SER A 39 12.79 3.21 -1.53
N VAL A 40 12.58 4.52 -1.68
CA VAL A 40 13.44 5.40 -2.50
C VAL A 40 14.86 5.42 -1.93
N ALA A 41 15.00 5.72 -0.64
CA ALA A 41 16.31 5.84 0.01
C ALA A 41 17.14 4.55 -0.06
N ILE A 42 16.51 3.37 0.07
CA ILE A 42 17.17 2.07 -0.10
C ILE A 42 17.66 1.88 -1.54
N SER A 43 16.83 2.25 -2.53
CA SER A 43 17.17 2.08 -3.94
C SER A 43 18.35 2.97 -4.36
N THR A 44 18.36 4.25 -3.98
CA THR A 44 19.46 5.18 -4.28
C THR A 44 20.78 4.72 -3.65
N SER A 45 20.73 4.26 -2.39
CA SER A 45 21.92 3.91 -1.63
C SER A 45 22.59 2.63 -2.10
N CYS A 46 21.83 1.62 -2.51
CA CYS A 46 22.41 0.38 -3.01
C CYS A 46 22.71 0.41 -4.52
N ALA A 47 22.18 1.38 -5.29
CA ALA A 47 22.47 1.54 -6.72
C ALA A 47 23.77 2.32 -7.01
N SER A 48 24.28 3.11 -6.05
CA SER A 48 25.49 3.92 -6.25
C SER A 48 26.74 3.23 -5.69
N PRO A 49 27.74 2.87 -6.52
CA PRO A 49 29.05 2.41 -6.03
C PRO A 49 29.89 3.55 -5.41
N VAL A 50 29.39 4.80 -5.45
CA VAL A 50 30.12 6.03 -5.08
C VAL A 50 29.56 6.66 -3.79
N CYS A 51 28.74 5.96 -3.01
CA CYS A 51 28.23 6.54 -1.77
C CYS A 51 29.36 6.61 -0.71
N VAL A 52 29.94 7.81 -0.53
CA VAL A 52 31.03 8.12 0.43
C VAL A 52 30.56 8.10 1.90
N LYS A 53 29.26 7.88 2.15
CA LYS A 53 28.72 7.69 3.51
C LYS A 53 28.11 6.30 3.60
N PRO A 54 28.41 5.51 4.66
CA PRO A 54 27.73 4.26 4.87
C PRO A 54 26.23 4.56 4.90
N PRO A 55 25.41 3.88 4.08
CA PRO A 55 23.98 4.09 4.18
C PRO A 55 23.57 3.74 5.59
N THR A 56 22.89 4.66 6.25
CA THR A 56 22.27 4.44 7.57
C THR A 56 21.25 3.28 7.52
N ILE A 57 20.91 2.85 6.32
CA ILE A 57 20.06 1.71 6.01
C ILE A 57 20.96 0.58 5.51
N HIS A 58 21.04 -0.52 6.27
CA HIS A 58 21.82 -1.70 5.89
C HIS A 58 21.30 -2.27 4.56
N CYS A 59 21.99 -2.00 3.45
CA CYS A 59 21.91 -2.84 2.26
C CYS A 59 22.37 -4.23 2.71
N ASN A 60 21.54 -5.26 2.51
CA ASN A 60 21.91 -6.62 2.88
C ASN A 60 23.13 -7.05 2.03
N GLU A 61 24.30 -7.16 2.65
CA GLU A 61 25.55 -7.57 1.97
C GLU A 61 25.38 -8.91 1.24
N ARG A 62 24.67 -9.86 1.88
CA ARG A 62 24.29 -11.14 1.28
C ARG A 62 23.47 -11.01 0.00
N LEU A 63 22.68 -9.95 -0.13
CA LEU A 63 21.89 -9.69 -1.35
C LEU A 63 22.76 -9.14 -2.47
N LEU A 64 23.79 -8.36 -2.14
CA LEU A 64 24.75 -7.82 -3.11
C LEU A 64 25.66 -8.91 -3.69
N GLU A 65 25.90 -9.99 -2.94
CA GLU A 65 26.61 -11.19 -3.38
C GLU A 65 25.76 -12.06 -4.33
N GLU A 66 24.43 -12.06 -4.17
CA GLU A 66 23.50 -12.79 -5.05
C GLU A 66 23.31 -12.12 -6.42
N ILE A 67 23.85 -10.91 -6.64
CA ILE A 67 23.71 -10.15 -7.88
C ILE A 67 24.87 -10.46 -8.83
N ASP A 68 24.57 -11.09 -9.97
CA ASP A 68 25.54 -11.37 -11.03
C ASP A 68 26.00 -10.09 -11.74
N ASP A 69 25.06 -9.30 -12.29
CA ASP A 69 25.33 -8.03 -12.99
C ASP A 69 24.90 -6.83 -12.12
N LYS A 70 25.89 -6.26 -11.44
CA LYS A 70 25.69 -5.08 -10.58
C LYS A 70 25.33 -3.83 -11.36
N ALA A 71 25.79 -3.70 -12.61
CA ALA A 71 25.49 -2.52 -13.42
C ALA A 71 24.03 -2.55 -13.90
N GLN A 72 23.56 -3.71 -14.35
CA GLN A 72 22.16 -3.91 -14.71
C GLN A 72 21.24 -3.75 -13.48
N ALA A 73 21.61 -4.34 -12.34
CA ALA A 73 20.85 -4.19 -11.10
C ALA A 73 20.74 -2.72 -10.67
N ALA A 74 21.82 -1.94 -10.75
CA ALA A 74 21.80 -0.51 -10.44
C ALA A 74 20.85 0.26 -11.37
N GLN A 75 20.82 -0.06 -12.67
CA GLN A 75 19.89 0.56 -13.62
C GLN A 75 18.43 0.23 -13.31
N TRP A 76 18.13 -1.03 -12.97
CA TRP A 76 16.78 -1.44 -12.58
C TRP A 76 16.32 -0.78 -11.28
N LEU A 77 17.21 -0.67 -10.30
CA LEU A 77 16.92 0.03 -9.05
C LEU A 77 16.68 1.52 -9.25
N LEU A 78 17.45 2.17 -10.14
CA LEU A 78 17.25 3.57 -10.50
C LEU A 78 15.91 3.78 -11.24
N LEU A 79 15.51 2.83 -12.09
CA LEU A 79 14.20 2.88 -12.75
C LEU A 79 13.07 2.70 -11.73
N ALA A 80 13.20 1.72 -10.85
CA ALA A 80 12.25 1.48 -9.76
C ALA A 80 12.11 2.71 -8.86
N GLU A 81 13.21 3.38 -8.54
CA GLU A 81 13.21 4.64 -7.77
C GLU A 81 12.34 5.71 -8.44
N ARG A 82 12.49 5.90 -9.75
CA ARG A 82 11.69 6.88 -10.52
C ARG A 82 10.21 6.51 -10.60
N GLN A 83 9.89 5.22 -10.49
CA GLN A 83 8.52 4.69 -10.52
C GLN A 83 7.90 4.54 -9.12
N MET A 84 8.57 4.99 -8.06
CA MET A 84 8.05 4.88 -6.70
C MET A 84 6.76 5.67 -6.47
N ASP A 85 6.49 6.72 -7.25
CA ASP A 85 5.23 7.46 -7.17
C ASP A 85 4.03 6.60 -7.63
N GLU A 86 4.26 5.72 -8.60
CA GLU A 86 3.29 4.78 -9.16
C GLU A 86 3.16 3.50 -8.31
N ALA A 87 3.96 3.37 -7.24
CA ALA A 87 3.94 2.21 -6.37
C ALA A 87 2.55 1.95 -5.78
N ALA A 88 2.18 0.67 -5.74
CA ALA A 88 0.94 0.18 -5.15
C ALA A 88 1.02 0.17 -3.61
N VAL A 89 1.35 1.32 -3.01
CA VAL A 89 1.38 1.56 -1.56
C VAL A 89 0.12 2.31 -1.17
N PHE A 90 -0.78 1.64 -0.45
CA PHE A 90 -2.08 2.17 -0.04
C PHE A 90 -2.32 1.98 1.46
N THR A 91 -3.23 2.76 2.02
CA THR A 91 -3.89 2.35 3.26
C THR A 91 -4.88 1.21 2.99
N ILE A 92 -5.26 0.46 4.02
CA ILE A 92 -6.27 -0.63 3.91
C ILE A 92 -7.53 -0.11 3.23
N HIS A 93 -8.03 1.04 3.66
CA HIS A 93 -9.24 1.67 3.09
C HIS A 93 -9.03 2.09 1.64
N GLY A 94 -7.90 2.75 1.32
CA GLY A 94 -7.58 3.16 -0.05
C GLY A 94 -7.50 1.98 -1.02
N PHE A 95 -6.91 0.86 -0.59
CA PHE A 95 -6.85 -0.36 -1.40
C PHE A 95 -8.25 -0.96 -1.62
N CYS A 96 -9.04 -1.12 -0.57
CA CYS A 96 -10.40 -1.65 -0.67
C CYS A 96 -11.28 -0.79 -1.59
N GLN A 97 -11.23 0.54 -1.45
CA GLN A 97 -12.00 1.45 -2.31
C GLN A 97 -11.57 1.33 -3.78
N ARG A 98 -10.26 1.26 -4.04
CA ARG A 98 -9.75 1.05 -5.40
C ARG A 98 -10.26 -0.25 -6.00
N MET A 99 -10.26 -1.35 -5.24
CA MET A 99 -10.76 -2.65 -5.70
C MET A 99 -12.27 -2.65 -5.95
N LEU A 100 -13.06 -1.98 -5.10
CA LEU A 100 -14.51 -1.81 -5.31
C LEU A 100 -14.80 -1.01 -6.57
N ASN A 101 -14.05 0.06 -6.82
CA ASN A 101 -14.23 0.89 -8.02
C ASN A 101 -13.80 0.15 -9.31
N LEU A 102 -12.67 -0.56 -9.29
CA LEU A 102 -12.19 -1.32 -10.45
C LEU A 102 -13.13 -2.47 -10.82
N ASN A 103 -13.74 -3.11 -9.82
CA ASN A 103 -14.69 -4.21 -10.00
C ASN A 103 -16.13 -3.76 -9.74
N ALA A 104 -16.48 -2.51 -10.05
CA ALA A 104 -17.80 -1.94 -9.77
C ALA A 104 -18.94 -2.76 -10.38
N PHE A 105 -18.72 -3.30 -11.59
CA PHE A 105 -19.68 -4.17 -12.26
C PHE A 105 -19.90 -5.51 -11.54
N GLU A 106 -18.83 -6.14 -11.05
CA GLU A 106 -18.93 -7.43 -10.34
C GLU A 106 -19.43 -7.27 -8.90
N SER A 107 -19.14 -6.13 -8.27
CA SER A 107 -19.51 -5.83 -6.89
C SER A 107 -20.94 -5.29 -6.72
N GLY A 108 -21.63 -4.93 -7.82
CA GLY A 108 -22.97 -4.34 -7.77
C GLY A 108 -23.02 -2.99 -7.05
N MET A 109 -21.85 -2.35 -6.87
CA MET A 109 -21.71 -1.10 -6.14
C MET A 109 -22.03 0.09 -7.05
N LEU A 110 -22.61 1.15 -6.47
CA LEU A 110 -22.79 2.42 -7.16
C LEU A 110 -21.42 2.99 -7.57
N PHE A 111 -21.31 3.49 -8.79
CA PHE A 111 -20.06 4.05 -9.34
C PHE A 111 -19.46 5.20 -8.50
N GLU A 112 -20.28 5.89 -7.70
CA GLU A 112 -19.86 6.96 -6.80
C GLU A 112 -20.12 6.55 -5.35
N GLN A 113 -19.06 6.09 -4.67
CA GLN A 113 -19.08 5.82 -3.24
C GLN A 113 -18.38 6.94 -2.49
N GLN A 114 -19.02 7.46 -1.46
CA GLN A 114 -18.40 8.41 -0.54
C GLN A 114 -17.97 7.67 0.73
N LEU A 115 -16.69 7.81 1.09
CA LEU A 115 -16.19 7.32 2.35
C LEU A 115 -16.74 8.19 3.48
N ILE A 116 -17.44 7.57 4.42
CA ILE A 116 -17.88 8.21 5.67
C ILE A 116 -16.82 7.92 6.72
N GLU A 117 -15.96 8.89 7.02
CA GLU A 117 -14.87 8.71 7.99
C GLU A 117 -15.38 8.67 9.44
N ASP A 118 -16.42 9.45 9.75
CA ASP A 118 -17.05 9.47 11.07
C ASP A 118 -18.51 8.98 11.01
N GLU A 119 -18.72 7.75 11.45
CA GLU A 119 -20.04 7.13 11.55
C GLU A 119 -20.77 7.46 12.87
N SER A 120 -20.18 8.25 13.77
CA SER A 120 -20.71 8.46 15.13
C SER A 120 -22.12 9.04 15.11
N LEU A 121 -22.37 10.01 14.23
CA LEU A 121 -23.69 10.60 14.06
C LEU A 121 -24.72 9.60 13.54
N LEU A 122 -24.35 8.78 12.55
CA LEU A 122 -25.22 7.75 11.98
C LEU A 122 -25.57 6.68 13.03
N ARG A 123 -24.58 6.24 13.80
CA ARG A 123 -24.79 5.30 14.92
C ARG A 123 -25.70 5.89 15.98
N TYR A 124 -25.50 7.16 16.34
CA TYR A 124 -26.38 7.85 17.29
C TYR A 124 -27.82 7.92 16.80
N GLN A 125 -28.04 8.29 15.53
CA GLN A 125 -29.36 8.34 14.92
C GLN A 125 -30.02 6.95 14.91
N ALA A 126 -29.28 5.91 14.50
CA ALA A 126 -29.78 4.53 14.51
C ALA A 126 -30.19 4.07 15.92
N CYS A 127 -29.39 4.40 16.94
CA CYS A 127 -29.70 4.13 18.34
C CYS A 127 -30.96 4.89 18.81
N ALA A 128 -31.07 6.18 18.48
CA ALA A 128 -32.25 6.98 18.81
C ALA A 128 -33.51 6.42 18.13
N ASP A 129 -33.42 6.00 16.87
CA ASP A 129 -34.51 5.38 16.11
C ASP A 129 -34.94 4.04 16.67
N PHE A 130 -33.96 3.23 17.11
CA PHE A 130 -34.23 1.99 17.80
C PHE A 130 -35.00 2.26 19.10
N TRP A 131 -34.54 3.22 19.90
CA TRP A 131 -35.16 3.58 21.17
C TRP A 131 -36.58 4.13 21.00
N ARG A 132 -36.79 5.02 20.01
CA ARG A 132 -38.13 5.55 19.65
C ARG A 132 -39.10 4.43 19.29
N ARG A 133 -38.64 3.41 18.56
CA ARG A 133 -39.52 2.31 18.11
C ARG A 133 -39.81 1.27 19.20
N HIS A 134 -38.87 1.00 20.10
CA HIS A 134 -38.96 -0.14 21.01
C HIS A 134 -39.16 0.23 22.48
N CYS A 135 -38.77 1.44 22.90
CA CYS A 135 -38.82 1.87 24.30
C CYS A 135 -39.88 2.95 24.55
N TYR A 136 -40.21 3.75 23.53
CA TYR A 136 -41.33 4.69 23.55
C TYR A 136 -42.25 4.47 22.33
N PRO A 137 -42.88 3.30 22.17
CA PRO A 137 -43.91 3.15 21.16
C PRO A 137 -44.97 4.21 21.48
N ALA A 138 -45.07 5.24 20.63
CA ALA A 138 -45.97 6.35 20.86
C ALA A 138 -47.34 5.78 21.24
N ALA A 139 -47.78 6.08 22.47
CA ALA A 139 -49.10 5.70 22.92
C ALA A 139 -50.06 6.22 21.85
N ARG A 140 -50.71 5.30 21.13
CA ARG A 140 -51.72 5.64 20.12
C ARG A 140 -52.67 6.62 20.79
N VAL A 141 -52.61 7.88 20.37
CA VAL A 141 -53.60 8.89 20.76
C VAL A 141 -54.93 8.36 20.24
N LYS A 142 -55.82 8.01 21.16
CA LYS A 142 -57.20 7.63 20.88
C LYS A 142 -57.98 8.84 20.39
#